data_AF-A0A3B6KH32-F1
#
_entry.id   AF-A0A3B6KH32-F1
#
_cell.length_a   1.000
_cell.length_b   1.000
_cell.length_c   1.000
_cell.angle_alpha   90.00
_cell.angle_beta   90.00
_cell.angle_gamma   90.00
#
_symmetry.space_group_name_H-M   'P 1'
#
loop_
_entity.id
_entity.type
_entity.pdbx_description
1 polymer ?
#
loop_
_entity_poly.entity_id
_entity_poly.type
_entity_poly.pdbx_seq_one_letter_code
_entity_poly.pdbx_strand_id
1 'polypeptide(L)'
;MIVQLSRSSCLQEPQICEERVELCESVCELRGASVGGSMWPESPPLRDAGAAVLTGCVAMAVLRFWEEVGNRALLDQKLCRKLVHISVGLVYFLMWPLFSADDVYAPFLASIVIALNIIKVILIGSGVVKDDGVVNSMTRNGDYRELLKGPLYYACTITLTTVIFWRTSPISIAVICNLCAGDGVADIAGRRFGHVKLPHNPDKSYAGSIAMFFAGFVASILFMCYFHLFGFVEQSWTMVAAFGVTSLAAAIVESLPVSTLLDDNLTTPIASALVGSLVFYYVGGGGGAGSGDGTSISATAAMVFAGSSYYSEG
;
A
#
# COMPACT_ATOMS: atom_id res chain seq x y z
N MET A 1 -34.24 14.17 -8.17
CA MET A 1 -34.22 15.05 -9.37
C MET A 1 -33.15 14.66 -10.41
N ILE A 2 -32.30 13.65 -10.15
CA ILE A 2 -31.32 13.12 -11.12
C ILE A 2 -31.95 12.06 -12.06
N VAL A 3 -33.00 11.35 -11.61
CA VAL A 3 -33.69 10.31 -12.39
C VAL A 3 -34.46 10.86 -13.61
N GLN A 4 -34.89 12.12 -13.58
CA GLN A 4 -35.65 12.71 -14.70
C GLN A 4 -34.78 13.25 -15.84
N LEU A 5 -33.52 13.62 -15.58
CA LEU A 5 -32.61 14.12 -16.62
C LEU A 5 -32.02 13.00 -17.50
N SER A 6 -32.06 11.74 -17.04
CA SER A 6 -31.59 10.59 -17.81
C SER A 6 -32.58 10.14 -18.91
N ARG A 7 -33.88 10.40 -18.73
CA ARG A 7 -34.92 9.94 -19.69
C ARG A 7 -34.90 10.67 -21.04
N SER A 8 -34.42 11.91 -21.08
CA SER A 8 -34.36 12.71 -22.33
C SER A 8 -33.23 12.29 -23.27
N SER A 9 -32.17 11.65 -22.77
CA SER A 9 -31.05 11.16 -23.58
C SER A 9 -31.26 9.74 -24.13
N CYS A 10 -32.34 9.07 -23.73
CA CYS A 10 -32.61 7.66 -24.03
C CYS A 10 -33.20 7.41 -25.45
N LEU A 11 -33.52 8.48 -26.20
CA LEU A 11 -34.11 8.35 -27.54
C LEU A 11 -33.09 8.10 -28.67
N GLN A 12 -31.78 8.12 -28.38
CA GLN A 12 -30.75 8.03 -29.42
C GLN A 12 -30.01 6.68 -29.48
N GLU A 13 -29.85 5.95 -28.36
CA GLU A 13 -29.10 4.67 -28.30
C GLU A 13 -29.66 3.71 -27.22
N PRO A 14 -30.63 2.83 -27.55
CA PRO A 14 -31.30 1.99 -26.55
C PRO A 14 -30.41 0.91 -25.93
N GLN A 15 -29.41 0.38 -26.66
CA GLN A 15 -28.57 -0.72 -26.17
C GLN A 15 -27.57 -0.32 -25.07
N ILE A 16 -27.04 0.91 -25.14
CA ILE A 16 -26.02 1.38 -24.18
C ILE A 16 -26.68 1.77 -22.83
N CYS A 17 -27.97 2.09 -22.84
CA CYS A 17 -28.71 2.44 -21.62
C CYS A 17 -29.10 1.20 -20.80
N GLU A 18 -29.44 0.09 -21.45
CA GLU A 18 -29.83 -1.16 -20.81
C GLU A 18 -28.63 -1.77 -20.06
N GLU A 19 -27.45 -1.80 -20.70
CA GLU A 19 -26.19 -2.27 -20.10
C GLU A 19 -25.74 -1.41 -18.90
N ARG A 20 -26.01 -0.09 -18.94
CA ARG A 20 -25.71 0.83 -17.82
C ARG A 20 -26.67 0.66 -16.65
N VAL A 21 -27.94 0.33 -16.91
CA VAL A 21 -28.93 0.06 -15.86
C VAL A 21 -28.66 -1.30 -15.22
N GLU A 22 -28.34 -2.34 -15.99
CA GLU A 22 -27.92 -3.64 -15.47
C GLU A 22 -26.63 -3.55 -14.65
N LEU A 23 -25.65 -2.73 -15.08
CA LEU A 23 -24.44 -2.49 -14.30
C LEU A 23 -24.75 -1.73 -13.00
N CYS A 24 -25.68 -0.77 -13.02
CA CYS A 24 -26.10 -0.04 -11.83
C CYS A 24 -26.91 -0.91 -10.87
N GLU A 25 -27.79 -1.78 -11.38
CA GLU A 25 -28.52 -2.77 -10.60
C GLU A 25 -27.59 -3.84 -10.04
N SER A 26 -26.60 -4.31 -10.81
CA SER A 26 -25.57 -5.24 -10.32
C SER A 26 -24.70 -4.62 -9.22
N VAL A 27 -24.34 -3.34 -9.36
CA VAL A 27 -23.61 -2.58 -8.33
C VAL A 27 -24.50 -2.30 -7.12
N CYS A 28 -25.80 -2.08 -7.29
CA CYS A 28 -26.76 -1.94 -6.20
C CYS A 28 -27.07 -3.26 -5.49
N GLU A 29 -27.11 -4.38 -6.21
CA GLU A 29 -27.23 -5.73 -5.63
C GLU A 29 -25.95 -6.13 -4.89
N LEU A 30 -24.77 -5.77 -5.40
CA LEU A 30 -23.50 -5.91 -4.67
C LEU A 30 -23.48 -5.02 -3.40
N ARG A 31 -24.14 -3.86 -3.43
CA ARG A 31 -24.28 -2.95 -2.28
C ARG A 31 -25.37 -3.41 -1.29
N GLY A 32 -26.40 -4.10 -1.77
CA GLY A 32 -27.47 -4.73 -0.97
C GLY A 32 -27.08 -6.09 -0.40
N ALA A 33 -26.11 -6.77 -1.01
CA ALA A 33 -25.44 -7.95 -0.49
C ALA A 33 -24.38 -7.60 0.57
N SER A 34 -24.55 -6.48 1.29
CA SER A 34 -23.86 -6.24 2.56
C SER A 34 -24.32 -7.31 3.56
N VAL A 35 -23.60 -8.44 3.55
CA VAL A 35 -23.29 -9.27 4.71
C VAL A 35 -24.41 -9.33 5.75
N GLY A 36 -25.55 -9.91 5.35
CA GLY A 36 -26.55 -10.42 6.28
C GLY A 36 -26.02 -11.68 6.94
N GLY A 37 -25.20 -11.52 7.98
CA GLY A 37 -24.62 -12.61 8.75
C GLY A 37 -23.28 -12.22 9.35
N SER A 38 -23.29 -11.51 10.47
CA SER A 38 -22.07 -11.15 11.20
C SER A 38 -21.41 -12.41 11.75
N MET A 39 -20.37 -12.90 11.07
CA MET A 39 -19.39 -13.84 11.64
C MET A 39 -18.53 -13.17 12.74
N TRP A 40 -18.72 -11.88 12.97
CA TRP A 40 -17.94 -11.05 13.88
C TRP A 40 -18.75 -10.68 15.12
N PRO A 41 -18.12 -10.70 16.30
CA PRO A 41 -18.77 -10.31 17.55
C PRO A 41 -19.17 -8.83 17.53
N GLU A 42 -20.27 -8.52 18.22
CA GLU A 42 -20.86 -7.17 18.26
C GLU A 42 -19.98 -6.15 19.01
N SER A 43 -18.99 -6.58 19.79
CA SER A 43 -18.07 -5.67 20.48
C SER A 43 -16.89 -5.27 19.57
N PRO A 44 -16.70 -3.96 19.28
CA PRO A 44 -15.60 -3.45 18.45
C PRO A 44 -14.19 -3.99 18.80
N PRO A 45 -13.76 -4.04 20.08
CA PRO A 45 -12.42 -4.52 20.41
C PRO A 45 -12.25 -6.04 20.21
N LEU A 46 -13.31 -6.83 20.35
CA LEU A 46 -13.24 -8.28 20.12
C LEU A 46 -13.18 -8.59 18.62
N ARG A 47 -13.90 -7.80 17.81
CA ARG A 47 -13.76 -7.84 16.34
C ARG A 47 -12.34 -7.53 15.92
N ASP A 48 -11.73 -6.48 16.47
CA ASP A 48 -10.38 -6.05 16.10
C ASP A 48 -9.31 -7.02 16.56
N ALA A 49 -9.47 -7.61 17.74
CA ALA A 49 -8.62 -8.70 18.20
C ALA A 49 -8.73 -9.91 17.25
N GLY A 50 -9.95 -10.30 16.85
CA GLY A 50 -10.17 -11.38 15.90
C GLY A 50 -9.57 -11.08 14.51
N ALA A 51 -9.73 -9.84 14.02
CA ALA A 51 -9.16 -9.38 12.76
C ALA A 51 -7.63 -9.36 12.80
N ALA A 52 -7.03 -8.93 13.91
CA ALA A 52 -5.58 -8.96 14.11
C ALA A 52 -5.03 -10.40 14.12
N VAL A 53 -5.70 -11.33 14.82
CA VAL A 53 -5.33 -12.75 14.82
C VAL A 53 -5.43 -13.33 13.41
N LEU A 54 -6.55 -13.10 12.71
CA LEU A 54 -6.73 -13.59 11.34
C LEU A 54 -5.68 -13.01 10.39
N THR A 55 -5.43 -11.70 10.46
CA THR A 55 -4.39 -11.02 9.68
C THR A 55 -3.01 -11.62 9.97
N GLY A 56 -2.69 -11.89 11.24
CA GLY A 56 -1.47 -12.56 11.65
C GLY A 56 -1.36 -13.98 11.10
N CYS A 57 -2.43 -14.78 11.18
CA CYS A 57 -2.47 -16.13 10.61
C CYS A 57 -2.23 -16.13 9.09
N VAL A 58 -2.88 -15.21 8.36
CA VAL A 58 -2.72 -15.08 6.91
C VAL A 58 -1.30 -14.62 6.56
N ALA A 59 -0.78 -13.60 7.24
CA ALA A 59 0.59 -13.12 7.03
C ALA A 59 1.61 -14.23 7.29
N MET A 60 1.44 -14.99 8.37
CA MET A 60 2.29 -16.14 8.68
C MET A 60 2.17 -17.24 7.63
N ALA A 61 0.97 -17.55 7.14
CA ALA A 61 0.78 -18.55 6.10
C ALA A 61 1.49 -18.15 4.79
N VAL A 62 1.40 -16.88 4.39
CA VAL A 62 2.11 -16.34 3.21
C VAL A 62 3.62 -16.40 3.42
N LEU A 63 4.13 -16.00 4.59
CA LEU A 63 5.56 -16.10 4.90
C LEU A 63 6.05 -17.56 4.86
N ARG A 64 5.32 -18.48 5.50
CA ARG A 64 5.65 -19.93 5.49
C ARG A 64 5.67 -20.50 4.08
N PHE A 65 4.73 -20.10 3.23
CA PHE A 65 4.71 -20.51 1.83
C PHE A 65 6.01 -20.11 1.11
N TRP A 66 6.45 -18.86 1.25
CA TRP A 66 7.67 -18.39 0.61
C TRP A 66 8.96 -18.91 1.26
N GLU A 67 8.97 -19.12 2.58
CA GLU A 67 10.06 -19.80 3.30
C GLU A 67 10.28 -21.20 2.69
N GLU A 68 9.19 -21.95 2.45
CA GLU A 68 9.27 -23.29 1.84
C GLU A 68 9.75 -23.26 0.39
N VAL A 69 9.26 -22.30 -0.40
CA VAL A 69 9.73 -22.08 -1.78
C VAL A 69 11.23 -21.74 -1.81
N GLY A 70 11.69 -20.90 -0.88
CA GLY A 70 13.10 -20.54 -0.72
C GLY A 70 13.96 -21.73 -0.28
N ASN A 71 13.50 -22.51 0.71
CA ASN A 71 14.22 -23.70 1.21
C ASN A 71 14.38 -24.80 0.16
N ARG A 72 13.36 -24.97 -0.68
CA ARG A 72 13.41 -25.92 -1.80
C ARG A 72 14.22 -25.39 -2.99
N ALA A 73 14.77 -24.17 -2.90
CA ALA A 73 15.50 -23.49 -3.96
C ALA A 73 14.75 -23.50 -5.31
N LEU A 74 13.41 -23.40 -5.28
CA LEU A 74 12.59 -23.43 -6.49
C LEU A 74 12.75 -22.16 -7.34
N LEU A 75 13.13 -21.05 -6.69
CA LEU A 75 13.35 -19.75 -7.31
C LEU A 75 14.69 -19.18 -6.83
N ASP A 76 15.30 -18.34 -7.67
CA ASP A 76 16.46 -17.53 -7.26
C ASP A 76 16.12 -16.67 -6.04
N GLN A 77 17.02 -16.59 -5.06
CA GLN A 77 16.79 -15.87 -3.79
C GLN A 77 16.37 -14.42 -4.03
N LYS A 78 16.99 -13.76 -5.02
CA LYS A 78 16.66 -12.38 -5.38
C LYS A 78 15.24 -12.23 -5.93
N LEU A 79 14.73 -13.23 -6.66
CA LEU A 79 13.36 -13.26 -7.15
C LEU A 79 12.40 -13.60 -6.01
N CYS A 80 12.68 -14.64 -5.23
CA CYS A 80 11.88 -15.06 -4.08
C CYS A 80 11.63 -13.89 -3.13
N ARG A 81 12.69 -13.18 -2.74
CA ARG A 81 12.56 -11.99 -1.88
C ARG A 81 11.65 -10.91 -2.46
N LYS A 82 11.74 -10.63 -3.76
CA LYS A 82 10.88 -9.61 -4.39
C LYS A 82 9.42 -10.08 -4.49
N LEU A 83 9.17 -11.37 -4.61
CA LEU A 83 7.82 -11.94 -4.52
C LEU A 83 7.27 -11.88 -3.09
N VAL A 84 8.10 -12.16 -2.07
CA VAL A 84 7.74 -11.93 -0.64
C VAL A 84 7.36 -10.46 -0.42
N HIS A 85 8.20 -9.55 -0.91
CA HIS A 85 8.01 -8.10 -0.80
C HIS A 85 6.68 -7.62 -1.40
N ILE A 86 6.30 -8.12 -2.59
CA ILE A 86 5.02 -7.78 -3.22
C ILE A 86 3.86 -8.41 -2.43
N SER A 87 3.93 -9.72 -2.19
CA SER A 87 2.79 -10.49 -1.67
C SER A 87 2.46 -10.16 -0.22
N VAL A 88 3.45 -10.14 0.68
CA VAL A 88 3.21 -9.95 2.12
C VAL A 88 2.58 -8.59 2.39
N GLY A 89 3.10 -7.52 1.78
CA GLY A 89 2.57 -6.16 1.98
C GLY A 89 1.17 -5.98 1.41
N LEU A 90 0.93 -6.43 0.17
CA LEU A 90 -0.39 -6.29 -0.45
C LEU A 90 -1.44 -7.17 0.23
N VAL A 91 -1.10 -8.40 0.64
CA VAL A 91 -2.02 -9.26 1.39
C VAL A 91 -2.34 -8.65 2.75
N TYR A 92 -1.35 -8.12 3.46
CA TYR A 92 -1.60 -7.38 4.71
C TYR A 92 -2.55 -6.20 4.49
N PHE A 93 -2.34 -5.44 3.41
CA PHE A 93 -3.16 -4.28 3.08
C PHE A 93 -4.62 -4.65 2.73
N LEU A 94 -4.83 -5.81 2.09
CA LEU A 94 -6.16 -6.38 1.86
C LEU A 94 -6.91 -6.75 3.14
N MET A 95 -6.22 -6.95 4.27
CA MET A 95 -6.88 -7.30 5.53
C MET A 95 -7.38 -6.06 6.31
N TRP A 96 -7.00 -4.85 5.92
CA TRP A 96 -7.39 -3.61 6.62
C TRP A 96 -8.90 -3.36 6.75
N PRO A 97 -9.76 -3.79 5.80
CA PRO A 97 -11.21 -3.66 5.95
C PRO A 97 -11.81 -4.50 7.08
N LEU A 98 -11.11 -5.55 7.54
CA LEU A 98 -11.60 -6.42 8.63
C LEU A 98 -11.65 -5.72 9.99
N PHE A 99 -10.84 -4.67 10.15
CA PHE A 99 -10.79 -3.88 11.38
C PHE A 99 -11.99 -2.95 11.51
N SER A 100 -12.37 -2.65 12.74
CA SER A 100 -13.46 -1.77 13.11
C SER A 100 -13.23 -0.34 12.65
N ALA A 101 -14.31 0.35 12.26
CA ALA A 101 -14.28 1.80 12.02
C ALA A 101 -14.40 2.61 13.31
N ASP A 102 -15.05 2.02 14.32
CA ASP A 102 -15.45 2.71 15.55
C ASP A 102 -14.40 2.64 16.66
N ASP A 103 -13.29 1.91 16.42
CA ASP A 103 -12.22 1.73 17.40
C ASP A 103 -10.97 2.54 17.02
N VAL A 104 -10.56 3.43 17.91
CA VAL A 104 -9.34 4.26 17.79
C VAL A 104 -8.06 3.38 17.89
N TYR A 105 -8.14 2.19 18.49
CA TYR A 105 -7.02 1.27 18.66
C TYR A 105 -6.76 0.36 17.45
N ALA A 106 -7.68 0.30 16.49
CA ALA A 106 -7.56 -0.50 15.28
C ALA A 106 -6.21 -0.38 14.53
N PRO A 107 -5.65 0.83 14.26
CA PRO A 107 -4.34 0.97 13.62
C PRO A 107 -3.20 0.37 14.44
N PHE A 108 -3.26 0.52 15.78
CA PHE A 108 -2.25 -0.03 16.67
C PHE A 108 -2.31 -1.56 16.69
N LEU A 109 -3.52 -2.14 16.77
CA LEU A 109 -3.71 -3.59 16.72
C LEU A 109 -3.23 -4.20 15.39
N ALA A 110 -3.53 -3.55 14.26
CA ALA A 110 -3.03 -3.97 12.96
C ALA A 110 -1.50 -3.87 12.87
N SER A 111 -0.91 -2.84 13.48
CA SER A 111 0.55 -2.65 13.50
C SER A 111 1.28 -3.69 14.35
N ILE A 112 0.64 -4.25 15.38
CA ILE A 112 1.21 -5.34 16.22
C ILE A 112 1.58 -6.55 15.37
N VAL A 113 0.76 -6.90 14.37
CA VAL A 113 1.04 -8.03 13.47
C VAL A 113 2.39 -7.84 12.76
N ILE A 114 2.68 -6.64 12.27
CA ILE A 114 3.96 -6.34 11.62
C ILE A 114 5.07 -6.18 12.66
N ALA A 115 4.80 -5.58 13.81
CA ALA A 115 5.77 -5.41 14.89
C ALA A 115 6.33 -6.76 15.37
N LEU A 116 5.48 -7.79 15.47
CA LEU A 116 5.92 -9.15 15.78
C LEU A 116 6.85 -9.71 14.68
N ASN A 117 6.57 -9.41 13.41
CA ASN A 117 7.45 -9.78 12.31
C ASN A 117 8.78 -9.00 12.35
N ILE A 118 8.77 -7.71 12.71
CA ILE A 118 9.98 -6.92 12.93
C ILE A 118 10.86 -7.56 14.01
N ILE A 119 10.27 -7.96 15.15
CA ILE A 119 10.99 -8.67 16.22
C ILE A 119 11.60 -9.97 15.67
N LYS A 120 10.83 -10.77 14.93
CA LYS A 120 11.32 -12.01 14.30
C LYS A 120 12.55 -11.73 13.40
N VAL A 121 12.43 -10.74 12.50
CA VAL A 121 13.49 -10.33 11.56
C VAL A 121 14.74 -9.82 12.31
N ILE A 122 14.57 -9.05 13.39
CA ILE A 122 15.69 -8.56 14.22
C ILE A 122 16.40 -9.71 14.92
N LEU A 123 15.66 -10.66 15.51
CA LEU A 123 16.23 -11.80 16.23
C LEU A 123 17.06 -12.69 15.29
N ILE A 124 16.55 -12.93 14.08
CA ILE A 124 17.26 -13.73 13.07
C ILE A 124 18.44 -12.93 12.50
N GLY A 125 18.23 -11.66 12.16
CA GLY A 125 19.27 -10.80 11.60
C GLY A 125 20.41 -10.46 12.58
N SER A 126 20.16 -10.54 13.88
CA SER A 126 21.18 -10.43 14.92
C SER A 126 21.89 -11.76 15.23
N GLY A 127 21.44 -12.87 14.63
CA GLY A 127 22.01 -14.21 14.85
C GLY A 127 21.58 -14.87 16.17
N VAL A 128 20.59 -14.30 16.88
CA VAL A 128 20.05 -14.86 18.14
C VAL A 128 19.23 -16.11 17.85
N VAL A 129 18.46 -16.09 16.77
CA VAL A 129 17.65 -17.22 16.28
C VAL A 129 18.15 -17.61 14.89
N LYS A 130 18.27 -18.91 14.62
CA LYS A 130 18.61 -19.42 13.29
C LYS A 130 17.35 -19.92 12.61
N ASP A 131 17.00 -19.32 11.48
CA ASP A 131 15.91 -19.74 10.62
C ASP A 131 16.34 -19.58 9.17
N ASP A 132 16.83 -20.68 8.59
CA ASP A 132 17.36 -20.70 7.23
C ASP A 132 16.25 -20.42 6.19
N GLY A 133 14.98 -20.73 6.50
CA GLY A 133 13.85 -20.45 5.62
C GLY A 133 13.60 -18.97 5.43
N VAL A 134 13.65 -18.21 6.52
CA VAL A 134 13.53 -16.74 6.48
C VAL A 134 14.72 -16.14 5.74
N VAL A 135 15.93 -16.62 6.03
CA VAL A 135 17.15 -16.12 5.36
C VAL A 135 17.09 -16.40 3.85
N ASN A 136 16.73 -17.62 3.45
CA ASN A 136 16.65 -18.01 2.04
C ASN A 136 15.56 -17.27 1.25
N SER A 137 14.44 -16.95 1.89
CA SER A 137 13.34 -16.24 1.24
C SER A 137 13.50 -14.72 1.21
N MET A 138 14.23 -14.12 2.17
CA MET A 138 14.26 -12.66 2.35
C MET A 138 15.62 -11.99 2.09
N THR A 139 16.70 -12.73 1.80
CA THR A 139 18.05 -12.18 1.57
C THR A 139 18.53 -12.37 0.11
N ARG A 140 19.60 -11.66 -0.31
CA ARG A 140 20.20 -11.80 -1.66
C ARG A 140 21.21 -12.93 -1.73
N ASN A 141 22.00 -13.07 -0.68
CA ASN A 141 23.20 -13.90 -0.66
C ASN A 141 23.19 -14.94 0.48
N GLY A 142 22.06 -15.09 1.18
CA GLY A 142 21.98 -15.96 2.36
C GLY A 142 22.65 -15.40 3.62
N ASP A 143 23.08 -14.13 3.63
CA ASP A 143 23.59 -13.48 4.84
C ASP A 143 22.43 -12.97 5.69
N TYR A 144 22.26 -13.55 6.88
CA TYR A 144 21.23 -13.17 7.85
C TYR A 144 21.28 -11.68 8.21
N ARG A 145 22.44 -11.02 8.15
CA ARG A 145 22.58 -9.58 8.44
C ARG A 145 21.88 -8.70 7.40
N GLU A 146 21.63 -9.20 6.20
CA GLU A 146 20.85 -8.48 5.18
C GLU A 146 19.40 -8.27 5.62
N LEU A 147 18.87 -9.10 6.51
CA LEU A 147 17.53 -8.95 7.08
C LEU A 147 17.37 -7.63 7.84
N LEU A 148 18.44 -7.12 8.45
CA LEU A 148 18.45 -5.84 9.19
C LEU A 148 18.51 -4.60 8.28
N LYS A 149 18.58 -4.78 6.95
CA LYS A 149 18.59 -3.69 5.97
C LYS A 149 17.23 -3.60 5.29
N GLY A 150 17.15 -3.97 4.00
CA GLY A 150 15.95 -3.84 3.18
C GLY A 150 14.67 -4.41 3.85
N PRO A 151 14.65 -5.67 4.32
CA PRO A 151 13.47 -6.25 4.96
C PRO A 151 13.00 -5.50 6.22
N LEU A 152 13.95 -5.05 7.07
CA LEU A 152 13.63 -4.28 8.25
C LEU A 152 13.08 -2.89 7.90
N TYR A 153 13.73 -2.17 6.98
CA TYR A 153 13.24 -0.86 6.51
C TYR A 153 11.86 -0.97 5.90
N TYR A 154 11.62 -1.99 5.08
CA TYR A 154 10.31 -2.29 4.53
C TYR A 154 9.25 -2.47 5.62
N ALA A 155 9.50 -3.35 6.60
CA ALA A 155 8.54 -3.62 7.66
C ALA A 155 8.27 -2.38 8.53
N CYS A 156 9.30 -1.58 8.82
CA CYS A 156 9.17 -0.31 9.53
C CYS A 156 8.33 0.69 8.73
N THR A 157 8.58 0.84 7.43
CA THR A 157 7.79 1.73 6.57
C THR A 157 6.31 1.34 6.56
N ILE A 158 5.99 0.06 6.35
CA ILE A 158 4.59 -0.38 6.34
C ILE A 158 3.97 -0.09 7.71
N THR A 159 4.65 -0.42 8.81
CA THR A 159 4.17 -0.14 10.18
C THR A 159 3.88 1.34 10.41
N LEU A 160 4.82 2.22 10.05
CA LEU A 160 4.65 3.67 10.20
C LEU A 160 3.52 4.18 9.33
N THR A 161 3.40 3.67 8.10
CA THR A 161 2.31 4.04 7.20
C THR A 161 0.96 3.60 7.77
N THR A 162 0.87 2.38 8.32
CA THR A 162 -0.32 1.87 9.02
C THR A 162 -0.76 2.81 10.14
N VAL A 163 0.17 3.25 10.99
CA VAL A 163 -0.17 4.08 12.16
C VAL A 163 -0.49 5.52 11.77
N ILE A 164 0.25 6.11 10.83
CA ILE A 164 0.13 7.53 10.46
C ILE A 164 -0.96 7.76 9.40
N PHE A 165 -0.95 6.93 8.36
CA PHE A 165 -1.87 7.00 7.23
C PHE A 165 -2.75 5.76 7.27
N TRP A 166 -3.72 5.77 8.19
CA TRP A 166 -4.67 4.67 8.32
C TRP A 166 -5.57 4.55 7.07
N ARG A 167 -6.37 3.48 7.00
CA ARG A 167 -7.15 3.05 5.82
C ARG A 167 -8.08 4.10 5.18
N THR A 168 -8.42 5.16 5.90
CA THR A 168 -9.24 6.28 5.40
C THR A 168 -8.43 7.30 4.60
N SER A 169 -7.10 7.23 4.65
CA SER A 169 -6.22 8.15 3.94
C SER A 169 -5.81 7.59 2.57
N PRO A 170 -6.05 8.29 1.45
CA PRO A 170 -5.57 7.87 0.14
C PRO A 170 -4.03 7.90 0.04
N ILE A 171 -3.35 8.64 0.92
CA ILE A 171 -1.88 8.65 0.99
C ILE A 171 -1.35 7.25 1.34
N SER A 172 -2.04 6.52 2.20
CA SER A 172 -1.66 5.14 2.58
C SER A 172 -1.62 4.21 1.37
N ILE A 173 -2.63 4.33 0.49
CA ILE A 173 -2.74 3.58 -0.76
C ILE A 173 -1.57 3.89 -1.67
N ALA A 174 -1.25 5.18 -1.87
CA ALA A 174 -0.13 5.58 -2.71
C ALA A 174 1.21 5.03 -2.18
N VAL A 175 1.46 5.19 -0.87
CA VAL A 175 2.71 4.76 -0.23
C VAL A 175 2.89 3.25 -0.29
N ILE A 176 1.88 2.48 0.15
CA ILE A 176 1.97 1.01 0.22
C ILE A 176 2.01 0.40 -1.18
N CYS A 177 1.22 0.90 -2.14
CA CYS A 177 1.22 0.36 -3.49
C CYS A 177 2.53 0.65 -4.23
N ASN A 178 3.06 1.87 -4.12
CA ASN A 178 4.35 2.20 -4.74
C ASN A 178 5.50 1.39 -4.10
N LEU A 179 5.48 1.21 -2.77
CA LEU A 179 6.46 0.37 -2.10
C LEU A 179 6.32 -1.11 -2.49
N CYS A 180 5.14 -1.70 -2.37
CA CYS A 180 5.00 -3.15 -2.54
C CYS A 180 4.94 -3.55 -4.02
N ALA A 181 4.01 -2.97 -4.78
CA ALA A 181 3.80 -3.31 -6.18
C ALA A 181 4.82 -2.62 -7.08
N GLY A 182 5.02 -1.31 -6.89
CA GLY A 182 6.00 -0.53 -7.65
C GLY A 182 7.41 -1.12 -7.55
N ASP A 183 8.04 -1.03 -6.37
CA ASP A 183 9.46 -1.42 -6.20
C ASP A 183 9.68 -2.93 -6.42
N GLY A 184 8.69 -3.74 -6.06
CA GLY A 184 8.70 -5.17 -6.31
C GLY A 184 8.76 -5.50 -7.80
N VAL A 185 7.83 -4.95 -8.59
CA VAL A 185 7.72 -5.23 -10.03
C VAL A 185 8.83 -4.53 -10.81
N ALA A 186 9.27 -3.34 -10.40
CA ALA A 186 10.38 -2.60 -11.01
C ALA A 186 11.67 -3.41 -11.03
N ASP A 187 12.00 -4.08 -9.92
CA ASP A 187 13.19 -4.92 -9.83
C ASP A 187 13.09 -6.18 -10.70
N ILE A 188 11.91 -6.83 -10.75
CA ILE A 188 11.67 -8.01 -11.59
C ILE A 188 11.76 -7.63 -13.08
N ALA A 189 11.05 -6.58 -13.49
CA ALA A 189 11.03 -6.11 -14.87
C ALA A 189 12.39 -5.54 -15.30
N GLY A 190 13.07 -4.80 -14.42
CA GLY A 190 14.40 -4.27 -14.66
C GLY A 190 15.45 -5.36 -14.85
N ARG A 191 15.37 -6.46 -14.09
CA ARG A 191 16.24 -7.63 -14.30
C ARG A 191 15.94 -8.38 -15.58
N ARG A 192 14.66 -8.49 -15.96
CA ARG A 192 14.25 -9.29 -17.13
C ARG A 192 14.34 -8.56 -18.47
N PHE A 193 14.04 -7.26 -18.48
CA PHE A 193 13.88 -6.45 -19.69
C PHE A 193 14.74 -5.17 -19.68
N GLY A 194 15.48 -4.89 -18.60
CA GLY A 194 16.26 -3.66 -18.42
C GLY A 194 17.58 -3.61 -19.18
N HIS A 195 17.55 -3.89 -20.47
CA HIS A 195 18.72 -3.82 -21.35
C HIS A 195 19.22 -2.38 -21.53
N VAL A 196 18.31 -1.40 -21.55
CA VAL A 196 18.65 0.03 -21.66
C VAL A 196 18.72 0.65 -20.26
N LYS A 197 19.92 1.05 -19.86
CA LYS A 197 20.21 1.68 -18.56
C LYS A 197 19.94 3.18 -18.58
N LEU A 198 19.69 3.75 -17.42
CA LEU A 198 19.49 5.18 -17.28
C LEU A 198 20.83 5.92 -17.36
N PRO A 199 20.91 7.07 -18.04
CA PRO A 199 22.16 7.82 -18.21
C PRO A 199 22.73 8.35 -16.89
N HIS A 200 21.86 8.62 -15.89
CA HIS A 200 22.26 9.14 -14.58
C HIS A 200 22.45 8.05 -13.52
N ASN A 201 22.02 6.81 -13.79
CA ASN A 201 22.12 5.69 -12.86
C ASN A 201 22.25 4.35 -13.63
N PRO A 202 23.47 3.81 -13.78
CA PRO A 202 23.71 2.62 -14.59
C PRO A 202 23.16 1.33 -13.95
N ASP A 203 22.86 1.33 -12.65
CA ASP A 203 22.28 0.17 -11.97
C ASP A 203 20.80 0.00 -12.33
N LYS A 204 20.11 1.11 -12.59
CA LYS A 204 18.68 1.18 -12.91
C LYS A 204 18.43 1.24 -14.41
N SER A 205 17.22 0.86 -14.83
CA SER A 205 16.86 0.72 -16.25
C SER A 205 15.54 1.41 -16.55
N TYR A 206 15.37 1.85 -17.80
CA TYR A 206 14.09 2.43 -18.25
C TYR A 206 12.93 1.44 -18.06
N ALA A 207 13.14 0.16 -18.35
CA ALA A 207 12.12 -0.88 -18.15
C ALA A 207 11.70 -0.99 -16.67
N GLY A 208 12.67 -0.91 -15.74
CA GLY A 208 12.40 -0.94 -14.30
C GLY A 208 11.59 0.26 -13.84
N SER A 209 11.99 1.49 -14.20
CA SER A 209 11.28 2.70 -13.77
C SER A 209 9.91 2.88 -14.44
N ILE A 210 9.73 2.40 -15.69
CA ILE A 210 8.40 2.32 -16.31
C ILE A 210 7.51 1.33 -15.55
N ALA A 211 8.05 0.16 -15.22
CA ALA A 211 7.33 -0.85 -14.44
C ALA A 211 6.98 -0.35 -13.03
N MET A 212 7.89 0.38 -12.38
CA MET A 212 7.67 1.06 -11.10
C MET A 212 6.42 1.94 -11.14
N PHE A 213 6.36 2.83 -12.14
CA PHE A 213 5.24 3.75 -12.33
C PHE A 213 3.93 3.01 -12.55
N PHE A 214 3.88 2.11 -13.55
CA PHE A 214 2.63 1.43 -13.91
C PHE A 214 2.15 0.47 -12.82
N ALA A 215 3.05 -0.31 -12.20
CA ALA A 215 2.67 -1.25 -11.16
C ALA A 215 2.15 -0.52 -9.92
N GLY A 216 2.83 0.55 -9.49
CA GLY A 216 2.36 1.39 -8.40
C GLY A 216 1.02 2.05 -8.70
N PHE A 217 0.89 2.68 -9.86
CA PHE A 217 -0.31 3.41 -10.27
C PHE A 217 -1.54 2.49 -10.41
N VAL A 218 -1.41 1.38 -11.13
CA VAL A 218 -2.50 0.42 -11.31
C VAL A 218 -2.89 -0.20 -9.97
N ALA A 219 -1.92 -0.59 -9.14
CA ALA A 219 -2.21 -1.09 -7.79
C ALA A 219 -2.96 -0.05 -6.94
N SER A 220 -2.55 1.23 -6.98
CA SER A 220 -3.26 2.28 -6.26
C SER A 220 -4.71 2.46 -6.72
N ILE A 221 -4.99 2.39 -8.03
CA ILE A 221 -6.37 2.42 -8.54
C ILE A 221 -7.16 1.21 -8.05
N LEU A 222 -6.59 0.01 -8.12
CA LEU A 222 -7.26 -1.21 -7.67
C LEU A 222 -7.59 -1.15 -6.17
N PHE A 223 -6.66 -0.67 -5.34
CA PHE A 223 -6.88 -0.51 -3.91
C PHE A 223 -7.83 0.63 -3.56
N MET A 224 -7.86 1.71 -4.35
CA MET A 224 -8.90 2.74 -4.25
C MET A 224 -10.28 2.13 -4.52
N CYS A 225 -10.43 1.35 -5.60
CA CYS A 225 -11.68 0.66 -5.89
C CYS A 225 -12.07 -0.30 -4.77
N TYR A 226 -11.10 -1.07 -4.26
CA TYR A 226 -11.31 -2.01 -3.16
C TYR A 226 -11.79 -1.32 -1.88
N PHE A 227 -11.12 -0.25 -1.43
CA PHE A 227 -11.53 0.49 -0.23
C PHE A 227 -12.81 1.30 -0.41
N HIS A 228 -13.14 1.69 -1.65
CA HIS A 228 -14.44 2.28 -1.95
C HIS A 228 -15.60 1.31 -1.70
N LEU A 229 -15.43 0.01 -1.99
CA LEU A 229 -16.47 -1.00 -1.72
C LEU A 229 -16.86 -1.06 -0.24
N PHE A 230 -15.92 -0.77 0.65
CA PHE A 230 -16.14 -0.72 2.10
C PHE A 230 -16.48 0.70 2.61
N GLY A 231 -16.57 1.68 1.73
CA GLY A 231 -16.91 3.07 2.07
C GLY A 231 -15.80 3.86 2.78
N PHE A 232 -14.53 3.42 2.73
CA PHE A 232 -13.43 4.14 3.38
C PHE A 232 -12.88 5.30 2.56
N VAL A 233 -13.01 5.23 1.23
CA VAL A 233 -12.45 6.20 0.29
C VAL A 233 -13.44 6.47 -0.83
N GLU A 234 -13.62 7.73 -1.21
CA GLU A 234 -14.44 8.11 -2.36
C GLU A 234 -13.64 8.00 -3.66
N GLN A 235 -14.26 7.46 -4.71
CA GLN A 235 -13.65 7.42 -6.04
C GLN A 235 -13.78 8.77 -6.73
N SER A 236 -12.65 9.33 -7.18
CA SER A 236 -12.63 10.54 -7.96
C SER A 236 -11.52 10.52 -9.01
N TRP A 237 -11.77 11.16 -10.15
CA TRP A 237 -10.75 11.32 -11.20
C TRP A 237 -9.56 12.14 -10.73
N THR A 238 -9.77 13.05 -9.77
CA THR A 238 -8.70 13.83 -9.15
C THR A 238 -7.80 12.96 -8.26
N MET A 239 -8.36 11.97 -7.56
CA MET A 239 -7.60 10.98 -6.81
C MET A 239 -6.79 10.06 -7.73
N VAL A 240 -7.38 9.63 -8.86
CA VAL A 240 -6.63 8.89 -9.90
C VAL A 240 -5.46 9.72 -10.41
N ALA A 241 -5.67 10.99 -10.76
CA ALA A 241 -4.58 11.87 -11.19
C ALA A 241 -3.50 12.02 -10.09
N ALA A 242 -3.91 12.15 -8.83
CA ALA A 242 -3.00 12.24 -7.70
C ALA A 242 -2.14 10.97 -7.52
N PHE A 243 -2.73 9.78 -7.69
CA PHE A 243 -1.98 8.52 -7.73
C PHE A 243 -0.97 8.49 -8.87
N GLY A 244 -1.34 8.98 -10.06
CA GLY A 244 -0.41 9.10 -11.18
C GLY A 244 0.80 9.97 -10.84
N VAL A 245 0.57 11.15 -10.26
CA VAL A 245 1.66 12.06 -9.85
C VAL A 245 2.54 11.44 -8.77
N THR A 246 1.95 10.78 -7.77
CA THR A 246 2.72 10.13 -6.70
C THR A 246 3.53 8.95 -7.20
N SER A 247 2.96 8.06 -8.02
CA SER A 247 3.69 6.95 -8.63
C SER A 247 4.80 7.42 -9.57
N LEU A 248 4.61 8.54 -10.27
CA LEU A 248 5.65 9.15 -11.08
C LEU A 248 6.80 9.67 -10.21
N ALA A 249 6.49 10.37 -9.12
CA ALA A 249 7.51 10.84 -8.18
C ALA A 249 8.28 9.68 -7.55
N ALA A 250 7.59 8.61 -7.17
CA ALA A 250 8.19 7.38 -6.67
C ALA A 250 9.15 6.75 -7.70
N ALA A 251 8.74 6.67 -8.97
CA ALA A 251 9.58 6.16 -10.05
C ALA A 251 10.80 7.06 -10.33
N ILE A 252 10.66 8.38 -10.24
CA ILE A 252 11.79 9.30 -10.36
C ILE A 252 12.77 9.06 -9.21
N VAL A 253 12.31 9.00 -7.96
CA VAL A 253 13.18 8.78 -6.80
C VAL A 253 13.87 7.42 -6.85
N GLU A 254 13.17 6.38 -7.26
CA GLU A 254 13.73 5.03 -7.50
C GLU A 254 14.82 5.05 -8.58
N SER A 255 14.70 5.91 -9.58
CA SER A 255 15.66 6.03 -10.67
C SER A 255 16.97 6.73 -10.28
N LEU A 256 16.96 7.52 -9.19
CA LEU A 256 18.12 8.30 -8.76
C LEU A 256 19.20 7.42 -8.12
N PRO A 257 20.49 7.81 -8.22
CA PRO A 257 21.61 7.07 -7.60
C PRO A 257 21.69 7.22 -6.06
N VAL A 258 20.58 7.61 -5.40
CA VAL A 258 20.47 7.75 -3.94
C VAL A 258 20.37 6.40 -3.24
N SER A 259 19.92 5.37 -3.96
CA SER A 259 19.80 3.97 -3.50
C SER A 259 21.10 3.36 -2.97
N THR A 260 22.24 3.97 -3.30
CA THR A 260 23.58 3.56 -2.87
C THR A 260 23.88 3.94 -1.42
N LEU A 261 23.20 4.96 -0.90
CA LEU A 261 23.37 5.49 0.47
C LEU A 261 22.17 5.16 1.37
N LEU A 262 20.96 5.18 0.83
CA LEU A 262 19.70 4.88 1.52
C LEU A 262 18.92 3.82 0.75
N ASP A 263 18.36 2.83 1.45
CA ASP A 263 17.64 1.72 0.82
C ASP A 263 16.36 2.20 0.12
N ASP A 264 16.07 1.64 -1.06
CA ASP A 264 14.89 1.99 -1.87
C ASP A 264 13.56 1.77 -1.12
N ASN A 265 13.57 0.85 -0.14
CA ASN A 265 12.44 0.56 0.75
C ASN A 265 12.14 1.67 1.76
N LEU A 266 12.97 2.73 1.80
CA LEU A 266 12.78 3.91 2.62
C LEU A 266 12.57 5.17 1.77
N THR A 267 13.38 5.37 0.73
CA THR A 267 13.32 6.57 -0.13
C THR A 267 12.01 6.66 -0.91
N THR A 268 11.57 5.54 -1.50
CA THR A 268 10.36 5.47 -2.33
C THR A 268 9.06 5.74 -1.54
N PRO A 269 8.85 5.13 -0.36
CA PRO A 269 7.73 5.47 0.51
C PRO A 269 7.74 6.91 0.99
N ILE A 270 8.90 7.45 1.39
CA ILE A 270 9.01 8.84 1.84
C ILE A 270 8.61 9.78 0.71
N ALA A 271 9.11 9.56 -0.51
CA ALA A 271 8.72 10.34 -1.68
C ALA A 271 7.22 10.28 -1.94
N SER A 272 6.64 9.07 -1.86
CA SER A 272 5.20 8.85 -2.03
C SER A 272 4.38 9.55 -0.94
N ALA A 273 4.86 9.55 0.30
CA ALA A 273 4.18 10.19 1.44
C ALA A 273 4.24 11.72 1.33
N LEU A 274 5.40 12.28 0.98
CA LEU A 274 5.58 13.73 0.83
C LEU A 274 4.79 14.29 -0.35
N VAL A 275 4.97 13.69 -1.54
CA VAL A 275 4.26 14.12 -2.74
C VAL A 275 2.77 13.81 -2.61
N GLY A 276 2.41 12.67 -2.02
CA GLY A 276 1.02 12.32 -1.77
C GLY A 276 0.35 13.33 -0.85
N SER A 277 0.98 13.64 0.28
CA SER A 277 0.46 14.65 1.20
C SER A 277 0.24 15.99 0.51
N LEU A 278 1.21 16.44 -0.29
CA LEU A 278 1.11 17.69 -1.04
C LEU A 278 -0.03 17.67 -2.07
N VAL A 279 -0.07 16.65 -2.92
CA VAL A 279 -1.03 16.56 -4.03
C VAL A 279 -2.44 16.35 -3.50
N PHE A 280 -2.63 15.45 -2.52
CA PHE A 280 -3.93 15.22 -1.91
C PHE A 280 -4.42 16.42 -1.08
N TYR A 281 -3.51 17.20 -0.49
CA TYR A 281 -3.86 18.46 0.16
C TYR A 281 -4.42 19.48 -0.85
N TYR A 282 -3.75 19.69 -1.99
CA TYR A 282 -4.23 20.64 -3.00
C TYR A 282 -5.48 20.15 -3.74
N VAL A 283 -5.59 18.86 -4.01
CA VAL A 283 -6.76 18.25 -4.64
C VAL A 283 -7.98 18.29 -3.70
N GLY A 284 -7.78 18.03 -2.41
CA GLY A 284 -8.84 18.10 -1.40
C GLY A 284 -9.24 19.54 -1.01
N GLY A 285 -8.27 20.47 -1.01
CA GLY A 285 -8.52 21.88 -0.69
C GLY A 285 -9.11 22.72 -1.83
N GLY A 286 -8.97 22.27 -3.09
CA GLY A 286 -9.47 22.99 -4.27
C GLY A 286 -10.93 22.72 -4.63
N GLY A 287 -11.59 21.76 -3.98
CA GLY A 287 -12.94 21.30 -4.30
C GLY A 287 -13.91 21.47 -3.14
N GLY A 288 -14.40 22.69 -2.92
CA GLY A 288 -15.62 22.94 -2.14
C GLY A 288 -15.46 22.95 -0.62
N ALA A 289 -15.65 24.12 -0.04
CA ALA A 289 -16.13 24.23 1.33
C ALA A 289 -17.46 23.49 1.44
N GLY A 290 -17.44 22.29 2.06
CA GLY A 290 -18.61 21.43 2.17
C GLY A 290 -18.32 20.16 2.96
N SER A 291 -18.21 20.32 4.28
CA SER A 291 -18.58 19.32 5.30
C SER A 291 -17.97 17.91 5.19
N GLY A 292 -16.81 17.71 5.83
CA GLY A 292 -16.27 16.38 6.15
C GLY A 292 -14.78 16.40 6.49
N ASP A 293 -14.45 16.61 7.77
CA ASP A 293 -13.16 16.33 8.42
C ASP A 293 -11.86 16.67 7.65
N GLY A 294 -11.67 17.94 7.32
CA GLY A 294 -10.38 18.52 6.90
C GLY A 294 -9.29 18.51 7.98
N THR A 295 -9.57 18.01 9.17
CA THR A 295 -8.68 17.97 10.34
C THR A 295 -7.61 16.89 10.22
N SER A 296 -7.89 15.74 9.60
CA SER A 296 -6.91 14.64 9.50
C SER A 296 -5.79 14.96 8.50
N ILE A 297 -6.14 15.41 7.30
CA ILE A 297 -5.19 15.81 6.26
C ILE A 297 -4.38 17.03 6.70
N SER A 298 -5.02 18.01 7.36
CA SER A 298 -4.33 19.20 7.90
C SER A 298 -3.40 18.86 9.06
N ALA A 299 -3.77 17.92 9.95
CA ALA A 299 -2.92 17.50 11.06
C ALA A 299 -1.71 16.67 10.56
N THR A 300 -1.88 15.81 9.55
CA THR A 300 -0.79 15.04 8.98
C THR A 300 0.14 15.90 8.12
N ALA A 301 -0.39 16.84 7.33
CA ALA A 301 0.42 17.84 6.66
C ALA A 301 1.17 18.73 7.67
N ALA A 302 0.51 19.14 8.77
CA ALA A 302 1.18 19.86 9.85
C ALA A 302 2.28 19.01 10.51
N MET A 303 2.08 17.72 10.78
CA MET A 303 3.12 16.84 11.34
C MET A 303 4.32 16.64 10.39
N VAL A 304 4.07 16.58 9.08
CA VAL A 304 5.13 16.41 8.07
C VAL A 304 5.87 17.72 7.79
N PHE A 305 5.19 18.86 7.77
CA PHE A 305 5.77 20.18 7.45
C PHE A 305 6.16 21.02 8.69
N ALA A 306 5.70 20.68 9.91
CA ALA A 306 6.08 21.38 11.15
C ALA A 306 7.38 20.87 11.78
N GLY A 307 8.20 20.12 11.05
CA GLY A 307 9.56 19.73 11.46
C GLY A 307 10.55 20.89 11.59
N SER A 308 10.12 22.15 11.60
CA SER A 308 11.02 23.30 11.73
C SER A 308 10.33 24.54 12.33
N SER A 309 9.83 24.45 13.58
CA SER A 309 9.60 25.61 14.48
C SER A 309 9.08 25.18 15.87
N TYR A 310 9.84 24.36 16.60
CA TYR A 310 9.68 24.22 18.06
C TYR A 310 11.05 24.13 18.72
N TYR A 311 11.86 25.18 18.54
CA TYR A 311 12.97 25.55 19.41
C TYR A 311 13.12 27.07 19.36
N SER A 312 12.13 27.78 19.89
CA SER A 312 12.34 29.09 20.49
C SER A 312 11.08 29.44 21.29
N GLU A 313 11.29 29.97 22.48
CA GLU A 313 10.29 30.33 23.51
C GLU A 313 9.89 29.19 24.46
N GLY A 314 10.66 29.15 25.55
CA GLY A 314 10.52 28.36 26.76
C GLY A 314 11.69 28.68 27.66
#